data_AF-A0A453MN00-F1
#
_entry.id   AF-A0A453MN00-F1
#
_cell.length_a   1.000
_cell.length_b   1.000
_cell.length_c   1.000
_cell.angle_alpha   90.00
_cell.angle_beta   90.00
_cell.angle_gamma   90.00
#
_symmetry.space_group_name_H-M   'P 1'
#
loop_
_entity.id
_entity.type
_entity.pdbx_description
1 polymer ?
#
loop_
_entity_poly.entity_id
_entity_poly.type
_entity_poly.pdbx_seq_one_letter_code
_entity_poly.pdbx_strand_id
1 'polypeptide(L)' 'EIIPFAKGCSFFMCSANGSALLIRKVHIFDESPMKPGKLALEILNFVTNVFDTFPYIAKEVS' A
#
# COMPACT_ATOMS: atom_id res chain seq x y z
N GLU A 1 2.19 -20.17 -2.23
CA GLU A 1 2.49 -18.88 -2.89
C GLU A 1 2.00 -17.78 -1.97
N ILE A 2 2.89 -16.98 -1.39
CA ILE A 2 2.51 -15.96 -0.39
C ILE A 2 2.35 -14.65 -1.15
N ILE A 3 1.10 -14.22 -1.35
CA ILE A 3 0.79 -12.90 -1.91
C ILE A 3 0.95 -11.90 -0.76
N PRO A 4 1.94 -11.01 -0.81
CA PRO A 4 2.38 -10.32 0.37
C PRO A 4 1.82 -8.90 0.40
N PHE A 5 1.05 -8.59 1.44
CA PHE A 5 1.14 -7.28 2.08
C PHE A 5 2.49 -7.26 2.81
N ALA A 6 3.56 -7.21 2.02
CA ALA A 6 4.92 -7.60 2.37
C ALA A 6 5.46 -6.69 3.47
N LYS A 7 6.21 -7.25 4.42
CA LYS A 7 6.89 -6.55 5.53
C LYS A 7 7.98 -5.56 5.09
N GLY A 8 7.78 -4.83 3.99
CA GLY A 8 8.80 -4.13 3.25
C GLY A 8 9.62 -5.04 2.31
N CYS A 9 10.54 -4.43 1.58
CA CYS A 9 11.53 -5.13 0.76
C CYS A 9 12.92 -4.50 0.92
N SER A 10 13.96 -5.33 0.80
CA SER A 10 15.36 -4.89 0.92
C SER A 10 16.11 -5.17 -0.38
N PHE A 11 16.83 -4.17 -0.85
CA PHE A 11 17.66 -4.22 -2.04
C PHE A 11 19.13 -4.03 -1.65
N PHE A 12 19.97 -4.94 -2.10
CA PHE A 12 21.41 -4.90 -1.85
C PHE A 12 22.12 -4.71 -3.18
N MET A 13 22.90 -3.64 -3.29
CA MET A 13 23.81 -3.46 -4.42
C MET A 13 25.19 -3.91 -3.99
N CYS A 14 25.69 -4.95 -4.62
CA CYS A 14 26.99 -5.54 -4.31
C CYS A 14 27.97 -5.35 -5.47
N SER A 15 29.26 -5.30 -5.16
CA SER A 15 30.34 -5.33 -6.15
C SER A 15 31.34 -6.41 -5.79
N ALA A 16 31.92 -7.06 -6.80
CA ALA A 16 33.05 -7.98 -6.58
C ALA A 16 34.29 -7.21 -6.08
N ASN A 17 35.05 -7.87 -5.21
CA ASN A 17 36.38 -7.48 -4.76
C ASN A 17 37.25 -8.75 -4.69
N GLY A 18 37.84 -9.10 -5.83
CA GLY A 18 38.52 -10.39 -5.99
C GLY A 18 37.54 -11.56 -5.79
N SER A 19 37.83 -12.44 -4.83
CA SER A 19 36.95 -13.55 -4.46
C SER A 19 35.81 -13.16 -3.50
N ALA A 20 35.80 -11.93 -2.99
CA ALA A 20 34.79 -11.45 -2.05
C ALA A 20 33.71 -10.60 -2.74
N LEU A 21 32.51 -10.58 -2.15
CA LEU A 21 31.41 -9.67 -2.53
C LEU A 21 31.25 -8.61 -1.45
N LEU A 22 31.29 -7.33 -1.83
CA LEU A 22 31.11 -6.20 -0.93
C LEU A 22 29.74 -5.57 -1.15
N ILE A 23 28.98 -5.38 -0.07
CA ILE A 23 27.75 -4.58 -0.10
C ILE A 23 28.15 -3.10 -0.19
N ARG A 24 27.76 -2.44 -1.27
CA ARG A 24 28.01 -1.01 -1.50
C ARG A 24 26.86 -0.15 -1.03
N LYS A 25 25.64 -0.69 -1.13
CA LYS A 25 24.42 0.03 -0.79
C LYS A 25 23.34 -0.93 -0.35
N VAL A 26 22.60 -0.50 0.66
CA VAL A 26 21.37 -1.14 1.11
C VAL A 26 20.25 -0.13 0.96
N HIS A 27 19.17 -0.54 0.32
CA HIS A 27 17.94 0.23 0.21
C HIS A 27 16.83 -0.59 0.86
N ILE A 28 16.25 -0.05 1.92
CA ILE A 28 15.16 -0.70 2.66
C ILE A 28 13.90 0.11 2.37
N PHE A 29 12.90 -0.56 1.83
CA PHE A 29 11.57 -0.01 1.68
C PHE A 29 10.71 -0.62 2.78
N ASP A 30 10.39 0.17 3.80
CA ASP A 30 9.43 -0.25 4.83
C ASP A 30 8.00 0.02 4.35
N GLU A 31 7.02 -0.72 4.87
CA GLU A 31 5.63 -0.46 4.54
C GLU A 31 5.21 0.91 5.08
N SER A 32 4.45 1.66 4.28
CA SER A 32 3.78 2.85 4.79
C SER A 32 2.85 2.44 5.94
N PRO A 33 2.87 3.14 7.09
CA PRO A 33 1.93 2.86 8.18
C PRO A 33 0.47 3.09 7.74
N MET A 34 0.26 3.82 6.63
CA MET A 34 -1.05 4.04 6.03
C MET A 34 -1.40 2.87 5.10
N LYS A 35 -2.38 2.06 5.53
CA LYS A 35 -2.89 0.92 4.75
C LYS A 35 -3.89 1.41 3.68
N PRO A 36 -3.55 1.36 2.38
CA PRO A 36 -4.42 1.92 1.33
C PRO A 36 -5.81 1.28 1.31
N GLY A 37 -5.89 -0.03 1.59
CA GLY A 37 -7.16 -0.75 1.69
C GLY A 37 -8.07 -0.24 2.82
N LYS A 38 -7.52 0.11 3.98
CA LYS A 38 -8.31 0.69 5.08
C LYS A 38 -8.88 2.05 4.69
N LEU A 39 -8.06 2.88 4.06
CA LEU A 39 -8.46 4.21 3.60
C LEU A 39 -9.55 4.12 2.51
N ALA A 40 -9.41 3.18 1.57
CA ALA A 40 -10.43 2.91 0.56
C ALA A 40 -11.76 2.46 1.19
N LEU A 41 -11.73 1.62 2.23
CA LEU A 41 -12.93 1.19 2.96
C LEU A 41 -13.59 2.33 3.73
N GLU A 42 -12.80 3.22 4.35
CA GLU A 42 -13.34 4.40 5.05
C GLU A 42 -14.05 5.34 4.09
N ILE A 43 -13.47 5.58 2.90
CA ILE A 43 -14.10 6.39 1.84
C ILE A 43 -15.39 5.73 1.36
N LEU A 44 -15.35 4.42 1.07
CA LEU A 44 -16.53 3.69 0.60
C LEU A 44 -17.66 3.76 1.63
N ASN A 45 -17.34 3.51 2.90
CA ASN A 45 -18.32 3.57 3.98
C ASN A 45 -18.92 4.97 4.12
N PHE A 46 -18.09 6.02 4.00
CA PHE A 46 -18.58 7.40 4.02
C PHE A 46 -19.59 7.66 2.89
N VAL A 47 -19.24 7.29 1.65
CA VAL A 47 -20.11 7.49 0.49
C VAL A 47 -21.43 6.73 0.64
N THR A 48 -21.38 5.47 1.07
CA THR A 48 -22.58 4.66 1.32
C THR A 48 -23.47 5.29 2.40
N ASN A 49 -22.90 5.74 3.52
CA ASN A 49 -23.66 6.41 4.58
C ASN A 49 -24.35 7.69 4.09
N VAL A 50 -23.71 8.47 3.22
CA VAL A 50 -24.33 9.67 2.62
C VAL A 50 -25.56 9.28 1.80
N PHE A 51 -25.45 8.26 0.94
CA PHE A 51 -26.58 7.80 0.14
C PHE A 51 -27.72 7.20 0.98
N ASP A 52 -27.39 6.44 2.03
CA ASP A 52 -28.39 5.87 2.95
C ASP A 52 -29.10 6.94 3.77
N THR A 53 -28.37 7.97 4.22
CA THR A 53 -28.93 9.08 5.00
C THR A 53 -29.78 10.01 4.14
N PHE A 54 -29.39 10.20 2.87
CA PHE A 54 -30.04 11.12 1.94
C PHE A 54 -30.48 10.39 0.66
N PRO A 55 -31.51 9.51 0.74
CA PRO A 55 -31.92 8.65 -0.37
C PRO A 55 -32.47 9.41 -1.60
N TYR A 56 -32.75 10.70 -1.47
CA TYR A 56 -33.13 11.56 -2.60
C TYR A 56 -31.94 11.96 -3.47
N ILE A 57 -30.71 12.01 -2.91
CA ILE A 57 -29.49 12.32 -3.69
C ILE A 57 -29.28 11.22 -4.72
N ALA A 58 -29.50 9.94 -4.36
CA ALA A 58 -29.41 8.82 -5.30
C ALA A 58 -30.39 8.93 -6.48
N LYS A 59 -31.54 9.60 -6.30
CA LYS A 59 -32.56 9.78 -7.35
C LYS A 59 -32.24 10.89 -8.35
N GLU A 60 -31.33 11.79 -8.01
CA GLU A 60 -30.97 12.94 -8.87
C GLU A 60 -29.75 12.64 -9.77
N VAL A 61 -28.98 11.59 -9.45
CA VAL A 61 -27.81 11.13 -10.23
C VAL A 61 -28.10 9.88 -11.08
N SER A 62 -29.30 9.29 -10.95
CA SER A 62 -29.78 8.14 -11.75
C SER A 62 -30.59 8.62 -12.94
#